data_AF-A0AAV0NY13-F1
#
_entry.id   AF-A0AAV0NY13-F1
#
_cell.length_a   1.000
_cell.length_b   1.000
_cell.length_c   1.000
_cell.angle_alpha   90.00
_cell.angle_beta   90.00
_cell.angle_gamma   90.00
#
_symmetry.space_group_name_H-M   'P 1'
#
loop_
_entity.id
_entity.type
_entity.pdbx_description
1 polymer ?
#
loop_
_entity_poly.entity_id
_entity_poly.type
_entity_poly.pdbx_seq_one_letter_code
_entity_poly.pdbx_strand_id
1 'polypeptide(L)'
;MPQLTLLSAEYKHWLDGRVIPIVIALLPNFGNTEKEKGGETIMGPLAILVCFSCPILVLGLLAFLNKTLRKPILRQREFNARGIRGPPYKFLFGNAREIQKMKTAAAAKPMSNLSHEIRTRLEPHLATWTEAYGKNFVFWMGPEPILVVTEPELVKVVGNDAEKVYQKLESEGYIKKLFGDGLVTSRGEKWAKMRKLVNHAFQGDSLKSMVPAMVASTQVMLQRWEDHVGEEIEVFEEFSLFTAEVISRTAFGSSYFQGKLVFEGITKLLHLATKNAFNIQIPGFKVYKSKDEIEAEKLEQQIRDVIIAMVTKREEMVTNGDLDSCGSDFLGLLVKARYEDDESKRISVDDVVDECKTFYLTGHETCNILLTWAMLLLSIHTDWQEEARKEVMTHFGSRTPDADGIMKLKTVRN
;
A
#
# COMPACT_ATOMS: atom_id res chain seq x y z
N MET A 1 20.25 7.40 -36.32
CA MET A 1 21.05 6.23 -36.76
C MET A 1 21.88 5.72 -35.59
N PRO A 2 22.01 4.41 -35.42
CA PRO A 2 21.45 3.73 -34.25
C PRO A 2 22.49 2.81 -33.59
N GLN A 3 23.28 3.35 -32.66
CA GLN A 3 24.28 2.54 -31.94
C GLN A 3 24.38 2.81 -30.43
N LEU A 4 23.59 3.73 -29.87
CA LEU A 4 23.60 4.01 -28.42
C LEU A 4 22.40 3.42 -27.65
N THR A 5 21.42 2.85 -28.36
CA THR A 5 20.23 2.22 -27.74
C THR A 5 20.41 0.73 -27.44
N LEU A 6 21.36 0.04 -28.08
CA LEU A 6 21.61 -1.40 -27.88
C LEU A 6 22.39 -1.72 -26.60
N LEU A 7 23.25 -0.82 -26.10
CA LEU A 7 24.01 -1.03 -24.86
C LEU A 7 23.17 -0.88 -23.58
N SER A 8 21.98 -0.28 -23.66
CA SER A 8 21.08 -0.11 -22.50
C SER A 8 20.17 -1.32 -22.26
N ALA A 9 19.90 -2.12 -23.30
CA ALA A 9 19.11 -3.35 -23.21
C ALA A 9 19.94 -4.52 -22.68
N GLU A 10 21.23 -4.61 -23.03
CA GLU A 10 22.11 -5.69 -22.58
C GLU A 10 22.58 -5.53 -21.11
N TYR A 11 22.60 -4.31 -20.57
CA TYR A 11 23.00 -4.07 -19.17
C TYR A 11 21.89 -4.42 -18.16
N LYS A 12 20.63 -4.44 -18.58
CA LYS A 12 19.50 -4.79 -17.72
C LYS A 12 19.44 -6.29 -17.41
N HIS A 13 20.04 -7.12 -18.26
CA HIS A 13 20.13 -8.57 -18.02
C HIS A 13 21.19 -8.98 -16.99
N TRP A 14 22.15 -8.09 -16.67
CA TRP A 14 23.24 -8.39 -15.72
C TRP A 14 22.85 -8.26 -14.25
N LEU A 15 21.73 -7.58 -13.93
CA LEU A 15 21.30 -7.31 -12.55
C LEU A 15 20.18 -8.25 -12.04
N ASP A 16 19.54 -9.01 -12.92
CA ASP A 16 18.49 -9.97 -12.55
C ASP A 16 19.05 -11.36 -12.25
N GLY A 17 19.88 -11.49 -11.19
CA GLY A 17 20.02 -12.70 -10.36
C GLY A 17 20.19 -14.11 -10.98
N ARG A 18 20.35 -14.28 -12.30
CA ARG A 18 20.33 -15.56 -13.02
C ARG A 18 21.72 -16.08 -13.40
N VAL A 19 22.76 -15.75 -12.64
CA VAL A 19 24.11 -16.30 -12.85
C VAL A 19 24.54 -17.27 -11.73
N ILE A 20 23.72 -17.45 -10.69
CA ILE A 20 24.02 -18.41 -9.62
C ILE A 20 23.84 -19.90 -10.06
N PRO A 21 23.02 -20.28 -11.05
CA PRO A 21 23.00 -21.69 -11.50
C PRO A 21 24.06 -22.03 -12.57
N ILE A 22 24.62 -21.05 -13.29
CA ILE A 22 25.48 -21.34 -14.45
C ILE A 22 26.89 -21.75 -14.04
N VAL A 23 27.38 -21.29 -12.88
CA VAL A 23 28.70 -21.69 -12.37
C VAL A 23 28.72 -23.15 -11.89
N ILE A 24 27.56 -23.74 -11.56
CA ILE A 24 27.45 -25.17 -11.21
C ILE A 24 27.34 -26.05 -12.47
N ALA A 25 26.91 -25.51 -13.61
CA ALA A 25 26.68 -26.26 -14.85
C ALA A 25 27.91 -26.38 -15.78
N LEU A 26 29.05 -25.76 -15.43
CA LEU A 26 30.29 -25.81 -16.21
C LEU A 26 31.45 -26.51 -15.48
N LEU A 27 31.13 -27.32 -14.46
CA LEU A 27 32.11 -28.30 -13.96
C LEU A 27 32.20 -29.45 -14.98
N PRO A 28 33.38 -29.73 -15.56
CA PRO A 28 33.51 -30.84 -16.49
C PRO A 28 33.22 -32.15 -15.75
N ASN A 29 32.38 -32.97 -16.36
CA ASN A 29 32.08 -34.32 -15.93
C ASN A 29 33.32 -35.20 -16.14
N PHE A 30 34.29 -35.16 -15.23
CA PHE A 30 35.44 -36.05 -15.27
C PHE A 30 35.05 -37.40 -14.66
N GLY A 31 34.51 -38.26 -15.52
CA GLY A 31 34.46 -39.69 -15.29
C GLY A 31 35.87 -40.30 -15.32
N ASN A 32 36.04 -41.34 -14.50
CA ASN A 32 37.14 -42.31 -14.44
C ASN A 32 38.17 -42.26 -15.58
N THR A 33 39.41 -41.87 -15.25
CA THR A 33 40.60 -42.45 -15.84
C THR A 33 41.73 -42.56 -14.81
N GLU A 34 42.12 -43.82 -14.62
CA GLU A 34 43.42 -44.40 -14.24
C GLU A 34 44.36 -43.74 -13.22
N LYS A 35 44.82 -44.62 -12.32
CA LYS A 35 45.96 -44.47 -11.43
C LYS A 35 47.22 -44.07 -12.19
N GLU A 36 47.86 -42.98 -11.80
CA GLU A 36 49.32 -42.91 -11.83
C GLU A 36 49.89 -42.07 -10.68
N LYS A 37 51.10 -42.45 -10.28
CA LYS A 37 51.78 -42.14 -9.02
C LYS A 37 52.43 -40.74 -9.06
N GLY A 38 52.52 -40.10 -7.90
CA GLY A 38 53.46 -38.99 -7.65
C GLY A 38 52.75 -37.73 -7.20
N GLY A 39 53.05 -37.26 -6.00
CA GLY A 39 52.37 -36.13 -5.38
C GLY A 39 52.58 -34.82 -6.14
N GLU A 40 51.49 -34.19 -6.57
CA GLU A 40 51.43 -32.77 -6.92
C GLU A 40 50.02 -32.23 -6.64
N THR A 41 49.93 -31.54 -5.51
CA THR A 41 49.12 -30.36 -5.22
C THR A 41 47.64 -30.31 -5.66
N ILE A 42 46.74 -30.60 -4.72
CA ILE A 42 45.29 -30.30 -4.77
C ILE A 42 44.99 -28.77 -4.76
N MET A 43 46.01 -27.90 -4.89
CA MET A 43 45.88 -26.43 -4.83
C MET A 43 45.31 -25.79 -6.11
N GLY A 44 45.34 -26.47 -7.27
CA GLY A 44 44.95 -25.89 -8.56
C GLY A 44 43.47 -25.44 -8.67
N PRO A 45 42.49 -26.30 -8.34
CA PRO A 45 41.06 -25.96 -8.46
C PRO A 45 40.62 -24.92 -7.43
N LEU A 46 41.14 -25.00 -6.19
CA LEU A 46 40.83 -24.06 -5.12
C LEU A 46 41.41 -22.66 -5.40
N ALA A 47 42.64 -22.59 -5.91
CA ALA A 47 43.28 -21.34 -6.29
C ALA A 47 42.54 -20.64 -7.44
N ILE A 48 42.05 -21.39 -8.43
CA ILE A 48 41.25 -20.86 -9.54
C ILE A 48 39.90 -20.32 -9.02
N LEU A 49 39.21 -21.06 -8.16
CA LEU A 49 37.95 -20.63 -7.54
C LEU A 49 38.13 -19.36 -6.67
N VAL A 50 39.24 -19.25 -5.95
CA VAL A 50 39.61 -18.06 -5.17
C VAL A 50 39.98 -16.87 -6.08
N CYS A 51 40.72 -17.12 -7.17
CA CYS A 51 41.12 -16.09 -8.13
C CYS A 51 39.96 -15.49 -8.94
N PHE A 52 38.89 -16.24 -9.21
CA PHE A 52 37.69 -15.71 -9.87
C PHE A 52 36.64 -15.16 -8.90
N SER A 53 36.53 -15.72 -7.68
CA SER A 53 35.59 -15.20 -6.67
C SER A 53 36.04 -13.86 -6.08
N CYS A 54 37.34 -13.62 -5.92
CA CYS A 54 37.85 -12.39 -5.30
C CYS A 54 37.55 -11.13 -6.14
N PRO A 55 37.77 -11.07 -7.47
CA PRO A 55 37.38 -9.94 -8.31
C PRO A 55 35.86 -9.71 -8.34
N ILE A 56 35.05 -10.77 -8.36
CA ILE A 56 33.59 -10.66 -8.33
C ILE A 56 33.12 -10.07 -7.00
N LEU A 57 33.69 -10.51 -5.88
CA LEU A 57 33.40 -9.95 -4.55
C LEU A 57 33.83 -8.49 -4.44
N VAL A 58 35.00 -8.13 -4.99
CA VAL A 58 35.47 -6.74 -5.03
C VAL A 58 34.56 -5.88 -5.90
N LEU A 59 34.18 -6.32 -7.09
CA LEU A 59 33.24 -5.60 -7.97
C LEU A 59 31.87 -5.46 -7.30
N GLY A 60 31.38 -6.51 -6.64
CA GLY A 60 30.15 -6.50 -5.85
C GLY A 60 30.20 -5.50 -4.70
N LEU A 61 31.32 -5.47 -3.96
CA LEU A 61 31.54 -4.50 -2.87
C LEU A 61 31.63 -3.07 -3.40
N LEU A 62 32.33 -2.83 -4.52
CA LEU A 62 32.42 -1.52 -5.15
C LEU A 62 31.05 -1.05 -5.66
N ALA A 63 30.28 -1.92 -6.30
CA ALA A 63 28.91 -1.63 -6.73
C ALA A 63 28.00 -1.31 -5.53
N PHE A 64 28.12 -2.09 -4.45
CA PHE A 64 27.40 -1.88 -3.20
C PHE A 64 27.75 -0.53 -2.57
N LEU A 65 29.03 -0.24 -2.33
CA LEU A 65 29.50 1.04 -1.77
C LEU A 65 29.14 2.22 -2.67
N ASN A 66 29.18 2.04 -4.00
CA ASN A 66 28.75 3.08 -4.91
C ASN A 66 27.25 3.39 -4.73
N LYS A 67 26.41 2.36 -4.61
CA LYS A 67 24.96 2.50 -4.41
C LYS A 67 24.58 3.00 -3.01
N THR A 68 25.24 2.52 -1.96
CA THR A 68 24.84 2.77 -0.56
C THR A 68 25.68 3.82 0.16
N LEU A 69 26.77 4.32 -0.43
CA LEU A 69 27.60 5.36 0.19
C LEU A 69 27.81 6.53 -0.76
N ARG A 70 28.44 6.28 -1.92
CA ARG A 70 28.85 7.36 -2.83
C ARG A 70 27.66 8.10 -3.44
N LYS A 71 26.71 7.39 -4.06
CA LYS A 71 25.54 8.00 -4.72
C LYS A 71 24.69 8.85 -3.75
N PRO A 72 24.32 8.35 -2.55
CA PRO A 72 23.57 9.15 -1.58
C PRO A 72 24.29 10.44 -1.18
N ILE A 73 25.60 10.37 -0.88
CA ILE A 73 26.39 11.55 -0.50
C ILE A 73 26.44 12.59 -1.64
N LEU A 74 26.63 12.15 -2.89
CA LEU A 74 26.64 13.05 -4.04
C LEU A 74 25.28 13.72 -4.24
N ARG A 75 24.20 12.95 -4.20
CA ARG A 75 22.83 13.48 -4.29
C ARG A 75 22.51 14.46 -3.15
N GLN A 76 22.93 14.20 -1.91
CA GLN A 76 22.79 15.15 -0.81
C GLN A 76 23.47 16.49 -1.12
N ARG A 77 24.69 16.45 -1.69
CA ARG A 77 25.41 17.66 -2.09
C ARG A 77 24.68 18.41 -3.20
N GLU A 78 24.11 17.69 -4.17
CA GLU A 78 23.31 18.28 -5.25
C GLU A 78 22.05 18.97 -4.71
N PHE A 79 21.30 18.33 -3.79
CA PHE A 79 20.16 18.96 -3.13
C PHE A 79 20.58 20.22 -2.36
N ASN A 80 21.64 20.13 -1.56
CA ASN A 80 22.15 21.27 -0.79
C ASN A 80 22.58 22.43 -1.71
N ALA A 81 23.23 22.14 -2.85
CA ALA A 81 23.65 23.15 -3.82
C ALA A 81 22.44 23.85 -4.50
N ARG A 82 21.29 23.17 -4.58
CA ARG A 82 20.01 23.72 -5.07
C ARG A 82 19.18 24.37 -3.96
N GLY A 83 19.70 24.48 -2.74
CA GLY A 83 19.03 25.10 -1.59
C GLY A 83 18.05 24.19 -0.84
N ILE A 84 17.90 22.93 -1.24
CA ILE A 84 17.05 21.95 -0.55
C ILE A 84 17.91 21.23 0.49
N ARG A 85 17.72 21.57 1.76
CA ARG A 85 18.48 21.00 2.88
C ARG A 85 17.71 19.85 3.54
N GLY A 86 18.33 19.20 4.52
CA GLY A 86 17.72 18.13 5.28
C GLY A 86 18.71 17.43 6.21
N PRO A 87 18.24 16.47 7.03
CA PRO A 87 19.13 15.69 7.88
C PRO A 87 20.17 14.94 7.04
N PRO A 88 21.41 14.81 7.53
CA PRO A 88 22.46 14.16 6.77
C PRO A 88 22.16 12.68 6.55
N TYR A 89 22.54 12.17 5.38
CA TYR A 89 22.51 10.75 5.06
C TYR A 89 23.34 9.94 6.07
N LYS A 90 22.77 8.84 6.59
CA LYS A 90 23.51 7.85 7.40
C LYS A 90 23.64 6.54 6.63
N PHE A 91 24.84 5.98 6.63
CA PHE A 91 25.18 4.78 5.85
C PHE A 91 24.17 3.64 6.07
N LEU A 92 23.76 3.01 4.97
CA LEU A 92 22.78 1.92 4.84
C LEU A 92 21.33 2.26 5.19
N PHE A 93 21.08 2.91 6.33
CA PHE A 93 19.74 3.07 6.88
C PHE A 93 19.12 4.44 6.57
N GLY A 94 19.89 5.39 6.06
CA GLY A 94 19.43 6.78 5.93
C GLY A 94 18.99 7.31 7.29
N ASN A 95 17.81 7.93 7.35
CA ASN A 95 17.24 8.45 8.58
C ASN A 95 16.22 7.48 9.23
N ALA A 96 16.01 6.28 8.69
CA ALA A 96 14.95 5.37 9.13
C ALA A 96 15.00 5.05 10.64
N ARG A 97 16.18 4.74 11.19
CA ARG A 97 16.37 4.45 12.62
C ARG A 97 16.08 5.67 13.51
N GLU A 98 16.44 6.86 13.03
CA GLU A 98 16.18 8.11 13.74
C GLU A 98 14.69 8.42 13.76
N ILE A 99 14.01 8.27 12.62
CA ILE A 99 12.55 8.41 12.52
C ILE A 99 11.87 7.44 13.48
N GLN A 100 12.27 6.17 13.49
CA GLN A 100 11.70 5.18 14.38
C GLN A 100 11.90 5.56 15.86
N LYS A 101 13.10 6.01 16.24
CA LYS A 101 13.37 6.50 17.61
C LYS A 101 12.47 7.69 17.97
N MET A 102 12.31 8.66 17.06
CA MET A 102 11.45 9.82 17.28
C MET A 102 9.97 9.42 17.44
N LYS A 103 9.47 8.52 16.58
CA LYS A 103 8.09 8.01 16.69
C LYS A 103 7.87 7.23 17.99
N THR A 104 8.79 6.37 18.40
CA THR A 104 8.70 5.66 19.69
C THR A 104 8.74 6.63 20.88
N ALA A 105 9.61 7.64 20.86
CA ALA A 105 9.70 8.63 21.92
C ALA A 105 8.43 9.50 22.02
N ALA A 106 7.88 9.93 20.89
CA ALA A 106 6.59 10.60 20.83
C ALA A 106 5.48 9.68 21.35
N ALA A 107 5.57 8.38 21.05
CA ALA A 107 4.59 7.38 21.49
C ALA A 107 4.62 7.01 22.97
N ALA A 108 5.72 7.26 23.66
CA ALA A 108 5.93 6.85 25.04
C ALA A 108 5.12 7.68 26.07
N LYS A 109 4.56 8.83 25.67
CA LYS A 109 3.79 9.69 26.57
C LYS A 109 2.36 9.92 26.05
N PRO A 110 1.37 9.99 26.94
CA PRO A 110 0.02 10.41 26.56
C PRO A 110 0.05 11.87 26.08
N MET A 111 -0.96 12.26 25.28
CA MET A 111 -1.16 13.66 24.95
C MET A 111 -1.58 14.41 26.21
N SER A 112 -1.03 15.61 26.44
CA SER A 112 -1.36 16.41 27.62
C SER A 112 -2.80 16.90 27.61
N ASN A 113 -3.32 17.22 26.41
CA ASN A 113 -4.67 17.73 26.19
C ASN A 113 -5.31 16.97 25.04
N LEU A 114 -6.64 16.92 25.01
CA LEU A 114 -7.39 16.46 23.85
C LEU A 114 -7.32 17.53 22.75
N SER A 115 -6.59 17.24 21.67
CA SER A 115 -6.42 18.15 20.53
C SER A 115 -6.31 17.36 19.24
N HIS A 116 -6.80 17.93 18.15
CA HIS A 116 -6.63 17.41 16.79
C HIS A 116 -5.25 17.74 16.20
N GLU A 117 -4.44 18.57 16.88
CA GLU A 117 -3.07 18.89 16.49
C GLU A 117 -2.09 17.75 16.81
N ILE A 118 -2.28 16.60 16.17
CA ILE A 118 -1.54 15.36 16.45
C ILE A 118 -0.28 15.18 15.59
N ARG A 119 0.06 16.16 14.74
CA ARG A 119 1.17 16.03 13.78
C ARG A 119 2.51 15.75 14.46
N THR A 120 2.83 16.47 15.53
CA THR A 120 4.07 16.27 16.30
C THR A 120 4.12 14.89 16.96
N ARG A 121 2.96 14.26 17.16
CA ARG A 121 2.80 12.95 17.79
C ARG A 121 2.89 11.81 16.78
N LEU A 122 2.29 11.95 15.60
CA LEU A 122 2.30 10.94 14.54
C LEU A 122 3.55 11.01 13.66
N GLU A 123 3.99 12.22 13.33
CA GLU A 123 5.10 12.50 12.42
C GLU A 123 6.12 13.48 13.04
N PRO A 124 6.69 13.14 14.22
CA PRO A 124 7.62 14.02 14.94
C PRO A 124 8.83 14.43 14.10
N HIS A 125 9.33 13.51 13.27
CA HIS A 125 10.43 13.76 12.34
C HIS A 125 10.09 14.82 11.30
N LEU A 126 8.90 14.78 10.67
CA LEU A 126 8.49 15.81 9.72
C LEU A 126 8.32 17.16 10.41
N ALA A 127 7.71 17.20 11.60
CA ALA A 127 7.57 18.45 12.36
C ALA A 127 8.93 19.07 12.69
N THR A 128 9.83 18.28 13.30
CA THR A 128 11.18 18.72 13.71
C THR A 128 12.01 19.18 12.51
N TRP A 129 11.97 18.45 11.40
CA TRP A 129 12.78 18.79 10.22
C TRP A 129 12.18 19.93 9.40
N THR A 130 10.86 20.12 9.43
CA THR A 130 10.23 21.32 8.86
C THR A 130 10.76 22.58 9.54
N GLU A 131 10.88 22.56 10.87
CA GLU A 131 11.42 23.68 11.65
C GLU A 131 12.92 23.89 11.37
N ALA A 132 13.69 22.81 11.31
CA ALA A 132 15.15 22.89 11.14
C ALA A 132 15.61 23.24 9.71
N TYR A 133 14.89 22.78 8.68
CA TYR A 133 15.33 22.84 7.29
C TYR A 133 14.41 23.64 6.37
N GLY A 134 13.20 23.97 6.83
CA GLY A 134 12.19 24.71 6.08
C GLY A 134 11.04 23.82 5.59
N LYS A 135 10.07 24.44 4.91
CA LYS A 135 8.85 23.79 4.40
C LYS A 135 9.13 22.61 3.46
N ASN A 136 10.22 22.68 2.71
CA ASN A 136 10.69 21.60 1.84
C ASN A 136 12.07 21.15 2.26
N PHE A 137 12.22 19.85 2.43
CA PHE A 137 13.48 19.25 2.82
C PHE A 137 13.60 17.83 2.27
N VAL A 138 14.82 17.31 2.23
CA VAL A 138 15.11 15.93 1.82
C VAL A 138 15.53 15.10 3.02
N PHE A 139 14.96 13.91 3.18
CA PHE A 139 15.47 12.91 4.12
C PHE A 139 15.71 11.59 3.40
N TRP A 140 16.24 10.58 4.08
CA TRP A 140 16.66 9.33 3.46
C TRP A 140 15.96 8.12 4.05
N MET A 141 15.45 7.25 3.18
CA MET A 141 14.94 5.92 3.53
C MET A 141 15.87 4.88 2.91
N GLY A 142 16.79 4.35 3.73
CA GLY A 142 17.93 3.64 3.19
C GLY A 142 18.75 4.56 2.27
N PRO A 143 19.28 4.08 1.13
CA PRO A 143 20.02 4.90 0.18
C PRO A 143 19.14 5.78 -0.72
N GLU A 144 17.81 5.72 -0.60
CA GLU A 144 16.89 6.48 -1.43
C GLU A 144 16.48 7.81 -0.77
N PRO A 145 16.61 8.95 -1.46
CA PRO A 145 16.16 10.24 -0.94
C PRO A 145 14.65 10.39 -1.10
N ILE A 146 14.00 10.96 -0.08
CA ILE A 146 12.60 11.35 -0.07
C ILE A 146 12.54 12.87 0.05
N LEU A 147 12.01 13.51 -0.98
CA LEU A 147 11.74 14.95 -0.98
C LEU A 147 10.35 15.20 -0.36
N VAL A 148 10.32 16.00 0.70
CA VAL A 148 9.08 16.48 1.29
C VAL A 148 8.73 17.82 0.66
N VAL A 149 7.51 17.90 0.13
CA VAL A 149 6.94 19.11 -0.46
C VAL A 149 5.68 19.49 0.31
N THR A 150 5.61 20.70 0.85
CA THR A 150 4.46 21.12 1.69
C THR A 150 3.73 22.37 1.20
N GLU A 151 4.30 23.15 0.27
CA GLU A 151 3.61 24.31 -0.27
C GLU A 151 2.47 23.90 -1.22
N PRO A 152 1.25 24.43 -1.02
CA PRO A 152 0.09 24.06 -1.83
C PRO A 152 0.30 24.19 -3.34
N GLU A 153 1.01 25.23 -3.79
CA GLU A 153 1.26 25.44 -5.22
C GLU A 153 2.16 24.35 -5.83
N LEU A 154 3.15 23.86 -5.09
CA LEU A 154 3.99 22.75 -5.55
C LEU A 154 3.26 21.41 -5.47
N VAL A 155 2.45 21.20 -4.43
CA VAL A 155 1.59 20.01 -4.32
C VAL A 155 0.60 19.93 -5.49
N LYS A 156 0.03 21.06 -5.94
CA LYS A 156 -0.80 21.11 -7.14
C LYS A 156 -0.02 20.76 -8.41
N VAL A 157 1.22 21.23 -8.55
CA VAL A 157 2.08 20.86 -9.71
C VAL A 157 2.33 19.36 -9.75
N VAL A 158 2.62 18.74 -8.61
CA VAL A 158 2.82 17.29 -8.50
C VAL A 158 1.50 16.53 -8.74
N GLY A 159 0.39 17.02 -8.21
CA GLY A 159 -0.92 16.36 -8.30
C GLY A 159 -1.60 16.47 -9.67
N ASN A 160 -1.36 17.56 -10.41
CA ASN A 160 -1.92 17.82 -11.75
C ASN A 160 -0.91 17.53 -12.87
N ASP A 161 0.02 16.62 -12.62
CA ASP A 161 1.11 16.31 -13.53
C ASP A 161 0.65 15.67 -14.85
N ALA A 162 0.37 16.53 -15.83
CA ALA A 162 -0.04 16.13 -17.17
C ALA A 162 1.04 15.34 -17.91
N GLU A 163 2.31 15.59 -17.58
CA GLU A 163 3.47 14.94 -18.19
C GLU A 163 3.79 13.57 -17.57
N LYS A 164 3.11 13.20 -16.47
CA LYS A 164 3.26 11.92 -15.75
C LYS A 164 4.70 11.62 -15.30
N VAL A 165 5.44 12.67 -14.99
CA VAL A 165 6.79 12.66 -14.42
C VAL A 165 6.80 12.10 -12.99
N TYR A 166 5.82 12.48 -12.16
CA TYR A 166 5.70 12.07 -10.76
C TYR A 166 4.91 10.77 -10.65
N GLN A 167 5.61 9.66 -10.84
CA GLN A 167 5.04 8.34 -10.65
C GLN A 167 5.04 7.93 -9.17
N LYS A 168 4.08 7.08 -8.80
CA LYS A 168 4.06 6.42 -7.49
C LYS A 168 5.36 5.66 -7.25
N LEU A 169 5.76 5.49 -6.00
CA LEU A 169 6.92 4.65 -5.65
C LEU A 169 6.65 3.16 -5.89
N GLU A 170 7.71 2.36 -6.03
CA GLU A 170 7.55 0.93 -6.34
C GLU A 170 7.20 0.23 -5.06
N SER A 171 6.08 -0.49 -5.12
CA SER A 171 5.58 -1.19 -3.95
C SER A 171 6.28 -2.52 -3.86
N GLU A 172 7.03 -2.71 -2.78
CA GLU A 172 7.74 -3.95 -2.47
C GLU A 172 7.34 -4.44 -1.07
N GLY A 173 7.76 -5.66 -0.73
CA GLY A 173 7.61 -6.22 0.62
C GLY A 173 6.14 -6.24 1.07
N TYR A 174 5.87 -5.77 2.29
CA TYR A 174 4.54 -5.83 2.89
C TYR A 174 3.48 -5.02 2.14
N ILE A 175 3.84 -3.88 1.54
CA ILE A 175 2.89 -3.06 0.75
C ILE A 175 2.47 -3.81 -0.50
N LYS A 176 3.41 -4.51 -1.14
CA LYS A 176 3.11 -5.38 -2.29
C LYS A 176 2.18 -6.53 -1.90
N LYS A 177 2.37 -7.15 -0.73
CA LYS A 177 1.46 -8.21 -0.24
C LYS A 177 0.05 -7.70 0.03
N LEU A 178 -0.05 -6.50 0.62
CA LEU A 178 -1.33 -5.84 0.93
C LEU A 178 -2.15 -5.53 -0.33
N PHE A 179 -1.54 -4.92 -1.33
CA PHE A 179 -2.28 -4.34 -2.47
C PHE A 179 -2.02 -5.04 -3.81
N GLY A 180 -0.98 -5.87 -3.91
CA GLY A 180 -0.50 -6.41 -5.18
C GLY A 180 -0.19 -5.31 -6.19
N ASP A 181 -0.70 -5.45 -7.41
CA ASP A 181 -0.76 -4.43 -8.46
C ASP A 181 -2.16 -3.79 -8.60
N GLY A 182 -2.88 -3.62 -7.49
CA GLY A 182 -4.16 -2.93 -7.46
C GLY A 182 -4.02 -1.43 -7.68
N LEU A 183 -5.13 -0.68 -7.71
CA LEU A 183 -5.15 0.76 -8.02
C LEU A 183 -4.24 1.63 -7.15
N VAL A 184 -4.01 1.24 -5.90
CA VAL A 184 -3.15 1.97 -4.98
C VAL A 184 -1.69 1.92 -5.44
N THR A 185 -1.23 0.79 -5.98
CA THR A 185 0.20 0.52 -6.25
C THR A 185 0.54 0.48 -7.75
N SER A 186 -0.42 0.17 -8.62
CA SER A 186 -0.25 0.12 -10.07
C SER A 186 0.09 1.47 -10.69
N ARG A 187 0.69 1.42 -11.90
CA ARG A 187 1.12 2.59 -12.68
C ARG A 187 0.82 2.43 -14.17
N GLY A 188 1.05 3.50 -14.91
CA GLY A 188 1.06 3.49 -16.37
C GLY A 188 -0.26 3.00 -16.97
N GLU A 189 -0.16 2.19 -18.02
CA GLU A 189 -1.32 1.65 -18.74
C GLU A 189 -2.17 0.72 -17.88
N LYS A 190 -1.55 -0.12 -17.03
CA LYS A 190 -2.29 -0.99 -16.11
C LYS A 190 -3.19 -0.19 -15.17
N TRP A 191 -2.62 0.84 -14.53
CA TRP A 191 -3.39 1.74 -13.67
C TRP A 191 -4.51 2.45 -14.46
N ALA A 192 -4.21 2.98 -15.65
CA ALA A 192 -5.19 3.69 -16.45
C ALA A 192 -6.38 2.80 -16.86
N LYS A 193 -6.08 1.56 -17.27
CA LYS A 193 -7.08 0.53 -17.59
C LYS A 193 -7.95 0.21 -16.38
N MET A 194 -7.34 -0.11 -15.24
CA MET A 194 -8.09 -0.49 -14.05
C MET A 194 -8.89 0.67 -13.47
N ARG A 195 -8.33 1.89 -13.48
CA ARG A 195 -9.03 3.09 -13.03
C ARG A 195 -10.26 3.37 -13.88
N LYS A 196 -10.15 3.22 -15.21
CA LYS A 196 -11.29 3.36 -16.12
C LYS A 196 -12.38 2.34 -15.84
N LEU A 197 -12.00 1.07 -15.64
CA LEU A 197 -12.95 -0.01 -15.34
C LEU A 197 -13.72 0.27 -14.04
N VAL A 198 -13.03 0.53 -12.93
CA VAL A 198 -13.69 0.64 -11.63
C VAL A 198 -14.46 1.94 -11.45
N ASN A 199 -14.11 3.00 -12.20
CA ASN A 199 -14.78 4.30 -12.10
C ASN A 199 -16.29 4.19 -12.34
N HIS A 200 -16.76 3.18 -13.09
CA HIS A 200 -18.18 2.90 -13.29
C HIS A 200 -18.93 2.62 -11.97
N ALA A 201 -18.29 1.97 -10.99
CA ALA A 201 -18.88 1.75 -9.66
C ALA A 201 -19.04 3.03 -8.84
N PHE A 202 -18.34 4.11 -9.21
CA PHE A 202 -18.32 5.39 -8.49
C PHE A 202 -18.99 6.53 -9.25
N GLN A 203 -19.73 6.23 -10.31
CA GLN A 203 -20.55 7.22 -11.00
C GLN A 203 -21.77 7.59 -10.14
N GLY A 204 -22.35 8.77 -10.40
CA GLY A 204 -23.45 9.32 -9.59
C GLY A 204 -24.61 8.34 -9.37
N ASP A 205 -25.08 7.68 -10.42
CA ASP A 205 -26.21 6.73 -10.32
C ASP A 205 -25.85 5.47 -9.52
N SER A 206 -24.62 4.96 -9.71
CA SER A 206 -24.07 3.84 -8.91
C SER A 206 -23.95 4.20 -7.44
N LEU A 207 -23.51 5.42 -7.11
CA LEU A 207 -23.43 5.89 -5.71
C LEU A 207 -24.81 6.06 -5.09
N LYS A 208 -25.77 6.63 -5.84
CA LYS A 208 -27.16 6.79 -5.37
C LYS A 208 -27.81 5.44 -5.07
N SER A 209 -27.55 4.40 -5.88
CA SER A 209 -28.10 3.07 -5.64
C SER A 209 -27.52 2.36 -4.41
N MET A 210 -26.36 2.79 -3.91
CA MET A 210 -25.74 2.26 -2.68
C MET A 210 -26.36 2.84 -1.39
N VAL A 211 -26.99 4.02 -1.44
CA VAL A 211 -27.53 4.71 -0.25
C VAL A 211 -28.48 3.85 0.58
N PRO A 212 -29.44 3.09 0.00
CA PRO A 212 -30.30 2.21 0.78
C PRO A 212 -29.52 1.16 1.60
N ALA A 213 -28.44 0.59 1.04
CA ALA A 213 -27.62 -0.38 1.77
C ALA A 213 -26.82 0.29 2.90
N MET A 214 -26.31 1.51 2.68
CA MET A 214 -25.63 2.31 3.72
C MET A 214 -26.58 2.64 4.88
N VAL A 215 -27.80 3.06 4.56
CA VAL A 215 -28.86 3.33 5.53
C VAL A 215 -29.19 2.08 6.34
N ALA A 216 -29.41 0.93 5.67
CA ALA A 216 -29.71 -0.33 6.36
C ALA A 216 -28.58 -0.75 7.30
N SER A 217 -27.31 -0.59 6.90
CA SER A 217 -26.17 -0.86 7.79
C SER A 217 -26.11 0.10 8.98
N THR A 218 -26.48 1.38 8.76
CA THR A 218 -26.52 2.39 9.82
C THR A 218 -27.60 2.07 10.85
N GLN A 219 -28.79 1.66 10.40
CA GLN A 219 -29.89 1.27 11.28
C GLN A 219 -29.53 0.08 12.17
N VAL A 220 -28.85 -0.94 11.62
CA VAL A 220 -28.37 -2.08 12.41
C VAL A 220 -27.37 -1.65 13.48
N MET A 221 -26.45 -0.75 13.15
CA MET A 221 -25.51 -0.19 14.14
C MET A 221 -26.26 0.56 15.24
N LEU A 222 -27.14 1.48 14.87
CA LEU A 222 -27.91 2.30 15.82
C LEU A 222 -28.81 1.46 16.73
N GLN A 223 -29.43 0.39 16.21
CA GLN A 223 -30.23 -0.52 17.02
C GLN A 223 -29.40 -1.20 18.12
N ARG A 224 -28.14 -1.57 17.83
CA ARG A 224 -27.23 -2.11 18.87
C ARG A 224 -26.85 -1.05 19.90
N TRP A 225 -26.79 0.22 19.51
CA TRP A 225 -26.48 1.31 20.43
C TRP A 225 -27.66 1.62 21.37
N GLU A 226 -28.90 1.34 20.97
CA GLU A 226 -30.08 1.47 21.85
C GLU A 226 -29.97 0.61 23.12
N ASP A 227 -29.33 -0.56 23.01
CA ASP A 227 -29.08 -1.45 24.15
C ASP A 227 -28.03 -0.90 25.14
N HIS A 228 -27.28 0.13 24.75
CA HIS A 228 -26.18 0.72 25.53
C HIS A 228 -26.49 2.15 26.00
N VAL A 229 -27.77 2.55 26.01
CA VAL A 229 -28.17 3.89 26.46
C VAL A 229 -27.81 4.09 27.93
N GLY A 230 -26.96 5.09 28.19
CA GLY A 230 -26.44 5.39 29.53
C GLY A 230 -25.10 4.72 29.84
N GLU A 231 -24.56 3.91 28.92
CA GLU A 231 -23.27 3.26 29.03
C GLU A 231 -22.23 3.90 28.10
N GLU A 232 -20.95 3.70 28.40
CA GLU A 232 -19.86 4.11 27.53
C GLU A 232 -19.66 3.08 26.41
N ILE A 233 -19.47 3.56 25.18
CA ILE A 233 -19.27 2.71 23.99
C ILE A 233 -17.93 3.06 23.34
N GLU A 234 -17.16 2.04 22.95
CA GLU A 234 -15.97 2.20 22.12
C GLU A 234 -16.41 2.40 20.66
N VAL A 235 -16.40 3.65 20.20
CA VAL A 235 -16.96 4.01 18.88
C VAL A 235 -16.07 3.61 17.71
N PHE A 236 -14.77 3.38 17.91
CA PHE A 236 -13.85 3.01 16.84
C PHE A 236 -14.09 1.57 16.36
N GLU A 237 -14.35 0.64 17.28
CA GLU A 237 -14.72 -0.74 16.98
C GLU A 237 -16.11 -0.80 16.33
N GLU A 238 -17.06 -0.01 16.82
CA GLU A 238 -18.40 0.09 16.22
C GLU A 238 -18.35 0.64 14.79
N PHE A 239 -17.61 1.72 14.55
CA PHE A 239 -17.42 2.26 13.20
C PHE A 239 -16.61 1.33 12.30
N SER A 240 -15.64 0.59 12.84
CA SER A 240 -14.91 -0.44 12.10
C SER A 240 -15.86 -1.52 11.57
N LEU A 241 -16.74 -2.05 12.43
CA LEU A 241 -17.74 -3.03 12.01
C LEU A 241 -18.73 -2.43 11.00
N PHE A 242 -19.18 -1.20 11.24
CA PHE A 242 -20.11 -0.50 10.36
C PHE A 242 -19.55 -0.28 8.96
N THR A 243 -18.35 0.28 8.82
CA THR A 243 -17.78 0.55 7.50
C THR A 243 -17.40 -0.73 6.76
N ALA A 244 -17.08 -1.81 7.49
CA ALA A 244 -16.83 -3.13 6.92
C ALA A 244 -18.13 -3.72 6.34
N GLU A 245 -19.24 -3.62 7.07
CA GLU A 245 -20.55 -4.05 6.58
C GLU A 245 -21.02 -3.22 5.38
N VAL A 246 -20.81 -1.90 5.41
CA VAL A 246 -21.15 -1.01 4.29
C VAL A 246 -20.40 -1.42 3.03
N ILE A 247 -19.06 -1.53 3.07
CA ILE A 247 -18.29 -1.90 1.87
C ILE A 247 -18.61 -3.32 1.39
N SER A 248 -18.85 -4.28 2.29
CA SER A 248 -19.30 -5.63 1.93
C SER A 248 -20.61 -5.62 1.15
N ARG A 249 -21.61 -4.84 1.61
CA ARG A 249 -22.90 -4.74 0.92
C ARG A 249 -22.81 -3.99 -0.40
N THR A 250 -22.12 -2.86 -0.43
CA THR A 250 -22.15 -1.96 -1.59
C THR A 250 -21.18 -2.35 -2.70
N ALA A 251 -19.99 -2.84 -2.36
CA ALA A 251 -18.96 -3.18 -3.34
C ALA A 251 -18.93 -4.68 -3.69
N PHE A 252 -19.31 -5.55 -2.76
CA PHE A 252 -19.18 -7.00 -2.92
C PHE A 252 -20.50 -7.76 -2.94
N GLY A 253 -21.64 -7.07 -2.80
CA GLY A 253 -22.97 -7.68 -2.73
C GLY A 253 -23.07 -8.78 -1.66
N SER A 254 -22.31 -8.63 -0.57
CA SER A 254 -22.12 -9.64 0.47
C SER A 254 -22.39 -9.05 1.86
N SER A 255 -21.89 -9.72 2.91
CA SER A 255 -21.91 -9.22 4.28
C SER A 255 -20.51 -9.28 4.90
N TYR A 256 -20.31 -8.52 5.98
CA TYR A 256 -19.09 -8.56 6.78
C TYR A 256 -18.71 -10.00 7.15
N PHE A 257 -19.68 -10.84 7.52
CA PHE A 257 -19.43 -12.24 7.88
C PHE A 257 -18.76 -13.03 6.76
N GLN A 258 -19.13 -12.79 5.50
CA GLN A 258 -18.50 -13.46 4.35
C GLN A 258 -17.10 -12.93 4.06
N GLY A 259 -16.84 -11.64 4.34
CA GLY A 259 -15.54 -10.99 4.15
C GLY A 259 -14.62 -11.02 5.38
N LYS A 260 -15.08 -11.57 6.52
CA LYS A 260 -14.40 -11.44 7.83
C LYS A 260 -12.94 -11.86 7.81
N LEU A 261 -12.63 -13.00 7.18
CA LEU A 261 -11.27 -13.50 7.07
C LEU A 261 -10.37 -12.57 6.23
N VAL A 262 -10.93 -11.89 5.24
CA VAL A 262 -10.21 -10.89 4.43
C VAL A 262 -9.89 -9.66 5.27
N PHE A 263 -10.88 -9.10 5.98
CA PHE A 263 -10.67 -7.96 6.88
C PHE A 263 -9.62 -8.24 7.96
N GLU A 264 -9.73 -9.38 8.65
CA GLU A 264 -8.78 -9.78 9.69
C GLU A 264 -7.36 -9.99 9.12
N GLY A 265 -7.26 -10.65 7.95
CA GLY A 265 -5.99 -10.86 7.26
C GLY A 265 -5.33 -9.55 6.86
N ILE A 266 -6.10 -8.62 6.28
CA ILE A 266 -5.64 -7.30 5.84
C ILE A 266 -5.19 -6.48 7.05
N THR A 267 -5.95 -6.48 8.15
CA THR A 267 -5.60 -5.77 9.38
C THR A 267 -4.26 -6.26 9.94
N LYS A 268 -4.04 -7.57 9.97
CA LYS A 268 -2.77 -8.17 10.40
C LYS A 268 -1.62 -7.81 9.46
N LEU A 269 -1.84 -7.85 8.15
CA LEU A 269 -0.84 -7.42 7.17
C LEU A 269 -0.50 -5.92 7.29
N LEU A 270 -1.49 -5.06 7.55
CA LEU A 270 -1.30 -3.63 7.78
C LEU A 270 -0.46 -3.38 9.04
N HIS A 271 -0.70 -4.16 10.10
CA HIS A 271 0.12 -4.12 11.29
C HIS A 271 1.57 -4.54 11.00
N LEU A 272 1.78 -5.63 10.25
CA LEU A 272 3.12 -6.07 9.85
C LEU A 272 3.84 -5.02 8.97
N ALA A 273 3.13 -4.42 8.02
CA ALA A 273 3.63 -3.32 7.19
C ALA A 273 4.08 -2.13 8.05
N THR A 274 3.24 -1.71 9.01
CA THR A 274 3.52 -0.57 9.89
C THR A 274 4.70 -0.85 10.81
N LYS A 275 4.74 -2.03 11.43
CA LYS A 275 5.84 -2.50 12.28
C LYS A 275 7.19 -2.51 11.55
N ASN A 276 7.16 -2.84 10.25
CA ASN A 276 8.36 -2.98 9.42
C ASN A 276 8.65 -1.78 8.50
N ALA A 277 7.88 -0.69 8.57
CA ALA A 277 7.99 0.45 7.66
C ALA A 277 9.38 1.13 7.64
N PHE A 278 10.14 1.02 8.73
CA PHE A 278 11.50 1.59 8.85
C PHE A 278 12.61 0.52 8.80
N ASN A 279 12.26 -0.74 8.55
CA ASN A 279 13.23 -1.83 8.40
C ASN A 279 13.78 -1.82 6.97
N ILE A 280 14.92 -1.16 6.78
CA ILE A 280 15.57 -1.07 5.47
C ILE A 280 16.18 -2.43 5.09
N GLN A 281 15.71 -3.00 3.99
CA GLN A 281 16.33 -4.19 3.40
C GLN A 281 17.66 -3.80 2.74
N ILE A 282 18.76 -4.42 3.20
CA ILE A 282 20.08 -4.17 2.64
C ILE A 282 20.25 -5.04 1.38
N PRO A 283 20.51 -4.45 0.20
CA PRO A 283 20.72 -5.20 -1.03
C PRO A 283 21.84 -6.24 -0.88
N GLY A 284 21.59 -7.48 -1.30
CA GLY A 284 22.56 -8.59 -1.26
C GLY A 284 22.60 -9.39 0.05
N PHE A 285 21.87 -9.00 1.09
CA PHE A 285 21.89 -9.67 2.41
C PHE A 285 20.58 -10.39 2.78
N LYS A 286 19.68 -10.63 1.82
CA LYS A 286 18.39 -11.31 2.07
C LYS A 286 18.57 -12.84 2.07
N VAL A 287 19.25 -13.37 3.09
CA VAL A 287 19.58 -14.80 3.19
C VAL A 287 18.47 -15.60 3.91
N TYR A 288 17.64 -14.95 4.75
CA TYR A 288 16.59 -15.60 5.52
C TYR A 288 15.31 -14.74 5.58
N LYS A 289 14.15 -15.39 5.47
CA LYS A 289 12.83 -14.75 5.67
C LYS A 289 12.54 -14.61 7.16
N SER A 290 12.33 -13.38 7.63
CA SER A 290 11.93 -13.15 9.03
C SER A 290 10.60 -13.83 9.36
N LYS A 291 10.32 -14.04 10.66
CA LYS A 291 9.00 -14.55 11.11
C LYS A 291 7.85 -13.69 10.62
N ASP A 292 8.01 -12.37 10.64
CA ASP A 292 7.02 -11.41 10.13
C ASP A 292 6.78 -11.58 8.62
N GLU A 293 7.83 -11.85 7.85
CA GLU A 293 7.72 -12.06 6.39
C GLU A 293 7.01 -13.39 6.09
N ILE A 294 7.32 -14.46 6.83
CA ILE A 294 6.65 -15.76 6.69
C ILE A 294 5.16 -15.65 7.03
N GLU A 295 4.83 -14.97 8.13
CA GLU A 295 3.43 -14.73 8.51
C GLU A 295 2.71 -13.88 7.47
N ALA A 296 3.37 -12.86 6.91
CA ALA A 296 2.79 -12.03 5.87
C ALA A 296 2.49 -12.83 4.58
N GLU A 297 3.39 -13.74 4.17
CA GLU A 297 3.14 -14.62 3.02
C GLU A 297 1.95 -15.56 3.26
N LYS A 298 1.83 -16.10 4.48
CA LYS A 298 0.69 -16.94 4.86
C LYS A 298 -0.63 -16.16 4.81
N LEU A 299 -0.66 -14.95 5.37
CA LEU A 299 -1.84 -14.09 5.36
C LEU A 299 -2.21 -13.67 3.93
N GLU A 300 -1.24 -13.31 3.11
CA GLU A 300 -1.45 -12.99 1.69
C GLU A 300 -2.11 -14.15 0.94
N GLN A 301 -1.62 -15.37 1.13
CA GLN A 301 -2.20 -16.55 0.49
C GLN A 301 -3.62 -16.83 1.00
N GLN A 302 -3.86 -16.74 2.32
CA GLN A 302 -5.21 -16.94 2.89
C GLN A 302 -6.21 -15.92 2.35
N ILE A 303 -5.84 -14.64 2.29
CA ILE A 303 -6.68 -13.58 1.72
C ILE A 303 -6.99 -13.88 0.25
N ARG A 304 -5.96 -14.25 -0.52
CA ARG A 304 -6.11 -14.62 -1.92
C ARG A 304 -7.09 -15.76 -2.11
N ASP A 305 -6.96 -16.84 -1.34
CA ASP A 305 -7.82 -18.02 -1.45
C ASP A 305 -9.29 -17.68 -1.18
N VAL A 306 -9.55 -16.87 -0.14
CA VAL A 306 -10.91 -16.41 0.19
C VAL A 306 -11.48 -15.54 -0.92
N ILE A 307 -10.71 -14.59 -1.46
CA ILE A 307 -11.16 -13.74 -2.57
C ILE A 307 -11.45 -14.57 -3.83
N ILE A 308 -10.57 -15.52 -4.17
CA ILE A 308 -10.81 -16.43 -5.30
C ILE A 308 -12.12 -17.20 -5.10
N ALA A 309 -12.37 -17.74 -3.90
CA ALA A 309 -13.62 -18.45 -3.62
C ALA A 309 -14.85 -17.54 -3.79
N MET A 310 -14.78 -16.26 -3.39
CA MET A 310 -15.85 -15.28 -3.62
C MET A 310 -16.07 -15.01 -5.11
N VAL A 311 -14.99 -14.86 -5.88
CA VAL A 311 -15.03 -14.65 -7.34
C VAL A 311 -15.66 -15.86 -8.02
N THR A 312 -15.18 -17.07 -7.73
CA THR A 312 -15.71 -18.31 -8.30
C THR A 312 -17.19 -18.49 -8.00
N LYS A 313 -17.62 -18.23 -6.75
CA LYS A 313 -19.05 -18.29 -6.39
C LYS A 313 -19.89 -17.31 -7.21
N ARG A 314 -19.37 -16.11 -7.52
CA ARG A 314 -20.04 -15.13 -8.37
C ARG A 314 -20.08 -15.58 -9.83
N GLU A 315 -19.01 -16.20 -10.32
CA GLU A 315 -18.92 -16.77 -11.68
C GLU A 315 -19.87 -17.94 -11.90
N GLU A 316 -20.08 -18.79 -10.89
CA GLU A 316 -21.06 -19.88 -10.95
C GLU A 316 -22.51 -19.39 -11.05
N MET A 317 -22.81 -18.19 -10.55
CA MET A 317 -24.12 -17.56 -10.75
C MET A 317 -24.32 -17.14 -12.21
N VAL A 318 -23.24 -16.81 -12.92
CA VAL A 318 -23.26 -16.45 -14.36
C VAL A 318 -23.49 -17.69 -15.22
N THR A 319 -22.88 -18.83 -14.90
CA THR A 319 -23.03 -20.04 -15.73
C THR A 319 -24.46 -20.61 -15.72
N ASN A 320 -25.29 -20.19 -14.77
CA ASN A 320 -26.70 -20.55 -14.63
C ASN A 320 -27.67 -19.42 -15.03
N GLY A 321 -27.18 -18.28 -15.55
CA GLY A 321 -27.97 -17.09 -15.91
C GLY A 321 -27.32 -16.23 -17.01
N ASP A 322 -27.84 -15.01 -17.24
CA ASP A 322 -27.24 -14.01 -18.15
C ASP A 322 -26.06 -13.29 -17.45
N LEU A 323 -25.06 -12.76 -18.18
CA LEU A 323 -23.94 -11.97 -17.63
C LEU A 323 -24.43 -10.77 -16.80
N ASP A 324 -25.64 -10.27 -17.07
CA ASP A 324 -26.28 -9.22 -16.28
C ASP A 324 -26.61 -9.64 -14.83
N SER A 325 -26.69 -10.94 -14.55
CA SER A 325 -26.88 -11.51 -13.20
C SER A 325 -25.68 -11.31 -12.27
N CYS A 326 -24.50 -10.95 -12.80
CA CYS A 326 -23.29 -10.72 -12.00
C CYS A 326 -23.40 -9.51 -11.05
N GLY A 327 -24.44 -8.69 -11.20
CA GLY A 327 -24.62 -7.43 -10.49
C GLY A 327 -23.90 -6.26 -11.18
N SER A 328 -24.23 -5.06 -10.73
CA SER A 328 -23.57 -3.80 -11.09
C SER A 328 -22.65 -3.29 -9.97
N ASP A 329 -22.51 -4.07 -8.89
CA ASP A 329 -21.56 -3.80 -7.82
C ASP A 329 -20.11 -3.95 -8.32
N PHE A 330 -19.16 -3.49 -7.50
CA PHE A 330 -17.75 -3.45 -7.87
C PHE A 330 -17.19 -4.84 -8.23
N LEU A 331 -17.50 -5.88 -7.44
CA LEU A 331 -17.08 -7.24 -7.73
C LEU A 331 -17.70 -7.75 -9.05
N GLY A 332 -18.98 -7.46 -9.28
CA GLY A 332 -19.68 -7.78 -10.53
C GLY A 332 -19.02 -7.17 -11.75
N LEU A 333 -18.57 -5.91 -11.67
CA LEU A 333 -17.82 -5.26 -12.75
C LEU A 333 -16.47 -5.94 -13.03
N LEU A 334 -15.74 -6.34 -11.99
CA LEU A 334 -14.47 -7.05 -12.15
C LEU A 334 -14.67 -8.43 -12.78
N VAL A 335 -15.68 -9.17 -12.34
CA VAL A 335 -16.02 -10.48 -12.92
C VAL A 335 -16.41 -10.33 -14.39
N LYS A 336 -17.29 -9.36 -14.73
CA LYS A 336 -17.65 -9.08 -16.14
C LYS A 336 -16.42 -8.78 -16.99
N ALA A 337 -15.49 -7.95 -16.49
CA ALA A 337 -14.27 -7.60 -17.19
C ALA A 337 -13.31 -8.80 -17.41
N ARG A 338 -13.42 -9.89 -16.64
CA ARG A 338 -12.65 -11.12 -16.92
C ARG A 338 -13.11 -11.85 -18.17
N TYR A 339 -14.39 -11.73 -18.53
CA TYR A 339 -15.02 -12.41 -19.66
C TYR A 339 -15.26 -11.47 -20.85
N GLU A 340 -14.66 -10.28 -20.83
CA GLU A 340 -14.75 -9.33 -21.92
C GLU A 340 -14.12 -9.91 -23.20
N ASP A 341 -14.82 -9.78 -24.34
CA ASP A 341 -14.38 -10.28 -25.64
C ASP A 341 -13.13 -9.53 -26.14
N ASP A 342 -13.10 -8.21 -25.90
CA ASP A 342 -11.97 -7.36 -26.20
C ASP A 342 -10.79 -7.63 -25.24
N GLU A 343 -9.76 -8.30 -25.75
CA GLU A 343 -8.55 -8.65 -24.99
C GLU A 343 -7.88 -7.43 -24.33
N SER A 344 -8.00 -6.25 -24.96
CA SER A 344 -7.42 -5.02 -24.41
C SER A 344 -8.11 -4.59 -23.11
N LYS A 345 -9.37 -4.97 -22.90
CA LYS A 345 -10.17 -4.69 -21.71
C LYS A 345 -10.20 -5.86 -20.72
N ARG A 346 -9.96 -7.09 -21.18
CA ARG A 346 -9.95 -8.30 -20.33
C ARG A 346 -8.95 -8.22 -19.17
N ILE A 347 -9.35 -8.63 -17.97
CA ILE A 347 -8.49 -8.63 -16.77
C ILE A 347 -8.19 -10.04 -16.27
N SER A 348 -7.05 -10.22 -15.60
CA SER A 348 -6.66 -11.51 -15.03
C SER A 348 -7.31 -11.75 -13.66
N VAL A 349 -7.28 -13.00 -13.18
CA VAL A 349 -7.69 -13.33 -11.79
C VAL A 349 -6.85 -12.56 -10.77
N ASP A 350 -5.55 -12.40 -11.05
CA ASP A 350 -4.64 -11.65 -10.17
C ASP A 350 -5.04 -10.18 -10.07
N ASP A 351 -5.44 -9.57 -11.18
CA ASP A 351 -5.96 -8.20 -11.18
C ASP A 351 -7.23 -8.10 -10.32
N VAL A 352 -8.16 -9.06 -10.43
CA VAL A 352 -9.37 -9.09 -9.59
C VAL A 352 -9.02 -9.21 -8.11
N VAL A 353 -8.09 -10.12 -7.76
CA VAL A 353 -7.66 -10.31 -6.37
C VAL A 353 -7.02 -9.04 -5.81
N ASP A 354 -6.14 -8.40 -6.58
CA ASP A 354 -5.43 -7.19 -6.17
C ASP A 354 -6.37 -5.99 -6.00
N GLU A 355 -7.36 -5.84 -6.87
CA GLU A 355 -8.40 -4.81 -6.74
C GLU A 355 -9.34 -5.09 -5.56
N CYS A 356 -9.72 -6.36 -5.33
CA CYS A 356 -10.52 -6.73 -4.16
C CYS A 356 -9.78 -6.40 -2.85
N LYS A 357 -8.49 -6.77 -2.72
CA LYS A 357 -7.66 -6.40 -1.56
C LYS A 357 -7.63 -4.89 -1.36
N THR A 358 -7.47 -4.15 -2.45
CA THR A 358 -7.46 -2.68 -2.42
C THR A 358 -8.74 -2.11 -1.84
N PHE A 359 -9.92 -2.60 -2.25
CA PHE A 359 -11.21 -2.08 -1.80
C PHE A 359 -11.57 -2.51 -0.39
N TYR A 360 -11.27 -3.76 -0.03
CA TYR A 360 -11.47 -4.25 1.33
C TYR A 360 -10.69 -3.43 2.36
N LEU A 361 -9.46 -3.02 2.03
CA LEU A 361 -8.67 -2.16 2.91
C LEU A 361 -9.13 -0.70 2.84
N THR A 362 -9.09 -0.10 1.65
CA THR A 362 -9.23 1.36 1.52
C THR A 362 -10.65 1.86 1.83
N GLY A 363 -11.69 1.07 1.53
CA GLY A 363 -13.09 1.48 1.73
C GLY A 363 -13.56 1.40 3.19
N HIS A 364 -12.92 0.58 4.01
CA HIS A 364 -13.29 0.33 5.40
C HIS A 364 -12.46 1.17 6.39
N GLU A 365 -11.13 1.00 6.38
CA GLU A 365 -10.25 1.60 7.39
C GLU A 365 -10.28 3.13 7.36
N THR A 366 -10.26 3.73 6.17
CA THR A 366 -10.23 5.20 6.05
C THR A 366 -11.54 5.84 6.51
N CYS A 367 -12.68 5.24 6.17
CA CYS A 367 -14.01 5.68 6.59
C CYS A 367 -14.19 5.50 8.11
N ASN A 368 -13.69 4.40 8.68
CA ASN A 368 -13.73 4.17 10.12
C ASN A 368 -12.99 5.29 10.87
N ILE A 369 -11.75 5.57 10.44
CA ILE A 369 -10.93 6.63 11.02
C ILE A 369 -11.62 7.99 10.87
N LEU A 370 -12.20 8.30 9.70
CA LEU A 370 -12.93 9.54 9.46
C LEU A 370 -14.11 9.70 10.43
N LEU A 371 -14.96 8.68 10.57
CA LEU A 371 -16.13 8.72 11.44
C LEU A 371 -15.73 8.86 12.92
N THR A 372 -14.68 8.14 13.33
CA THR A 372 -14.14 8.23 14.70
C THR A 372 -13.65 9.66 14.99
N TRP A 373 -12.86 10.25 14.09
CA TRP A 373 -12.39 11.63 14.25
C TRP A 373 -13.54 12.65 14.18
N ALA A 374 -14.50 12.46 13.30
CA ALA A 374 -15.68 13.33 13.21
C ALA A 374 -16.47 13.29 14.52
N MET A 375 -16.73 12.11 15.08
CA MET A 375 -17.43 11.94 16.35
C MET A 375 -16.66 12.59 17.51
N LEU A 376 -15.34 12.40 17.55
CA LEU A 376 -14.47 13.03 18.55
C LEU A 376 -14.49 14.56 18.45
N LEU A 377 -14.40 15.11 17.23
CA LEU A 377 -14.40 16.54 17.00
C LEU A 377 -15.76 17.18 17.32
N LEU A 378 -16.86 16.52 16.97
CA LEU A 378 -18.21 16.99 17.29
C LEU A 378 -18.51 16.91 18.79
N SER A 379 -17.91 15.97 19.53
CA SER A 379 -18.11 15.90 20.98
C SER A 379 -17.38 17.02 21.74
N ILE A 380 -16.28 17.54 21.19
CA ILE A 380 -15.54 18.69 21.76
C ILE A 380 -16.00 20.05 21.23
N HIS A 381 -16.60 20.09 20.03
CA HIS A 381 -17.15 21.29 19.39
C HIS A 381 -18.68 21.21 19.28
N THR A 382 -19.34 21.37 20.43
CA THR A 382 -20.80 21.17 20.55
C THR A 382 -21.64 22.20 19.79
N ASP A 383 -21.09 23.37 19.49
CA ASP A 383 -21.68 24.37 18.61
C ASP A 383 -21.85 23.84 17.18
N TRP A 384 -20.81 23.21 16.64
CA TRP A 384 -20.86 22.55 15.33
C TRP A 384 -21.74 21.29 15.33
N GLN A 385 -21.74 20.54 16.43
CA GLN A 385 -22.66 19.41 16.60
C GLN A 385 -24.12 19.85 16.50
N GLU A 386 -24.49 20.95 17.15
CA GLU A 386 -25.85 21.46 17.13
C GLU A 386 -26.24 22.04 15.76
N GLU A 387 -25.32 22.72 15.08
CA GLU A 387 -25.57 23.24 13.73
C GLU A 387 -25.78 22.10 12.72
N ALA A 388 -24.93 21.06 12.76
CA ALA A 388 -25.10 19.86 11.95
C ALA A 388 -26.44 19.16 12.25
N ARG A 389 -26.82 19.05 13.53
CA ARG A 389 -28.11 18.46 13.94
C ARG A 389 -29.29 19.25 13.38
N LYS A 390 -29.27 20.59 13.47
CA LYS A 390 -30.32 21.46 12.91
C LYS A 390 -30.47 21.29 11.41
N GLU A 391 -29.37 21.22 10.67
CA GLU A 391 -29.39 21.00 9.22
C GLU A 391 -30.06 19.66 8.87
N VAL A 392 -29.66 18.57 9.55
CA VAL A 392 -30.26 17.25 9.36
C VAL A 392 -31.75 17.26 9.69
N MET A 393 -32.15 17.85 10.82
CA MET A 393 -33.56 17.96 11.21
C MET A 393 -34.39 18.79 10.23
N THR A 394 -33.81 19.84 9.64
CA THR A 394 -34.47 20.69 8.65
C THR A 394 -34.76 19.93 7.35
N HIS A 395 -33.80 19.12 6.88
CA HIS A 395 -33.95 18.39 5.61
C HIS A 395 -34.75 17.09 5.75
N PHE A 396 -34.59 16.39 6.87
CA PHE A 396 -35.13 15.03 7.03
C PHE A 396 -36.22 14.93 8.10
N GLY A 397 -36.17 15.74 9.16
CA GLY A 397 -37.01 15.54 10.34
C GLY A 397 -36.80 14.15 10.91
N SER A 398 -37.88 13.36 11.01
CA SER A 398 -37.83 11.95 11.44
C SER A 398 -37.73 10.95 10.28
N ARG A 399 -37.60 11.43 9.02
CA ARG A 399 -37.51 10.55 7.85
C ARG A 399 -36.10 10.00 7.70
N THR A 400 -36.00 8.78 7.20
CA THR A 400 -34.72 8.17 6.84
C THR A 400 -34.04 8.97 5.72
N PRO A 401 -32.71 9.23 5.80
CA PRO A 401 -32.00 9.93 4.75
C PRO A 401 -32.05 9.23 3.39
N ASP A 402 -32.25 10.01 2.33
CA ASP A 402 -32.18 9.57 0.93
C ASP A 402 -31.01 10.26 0.20
N ALA A 403 -30.66 9.75 -0.99
CA ALA A 403 -29.48 10.20 -1.72
C ALA A 403 -29.54 11.70 -2.10
N ASP A 404 -30.72 12.19 -2.49
CA ASP A 404 -30.89 13.58 -2.93
C ASP A 404 -30.90 14.55 -1.74
N GLY A 405 -31.38 14.11 -0.58
CA GLY A 405 -31.32 14.86 0.67
C GLY A 405 -29.90 14.97 1.21
N ILE A 406 -29.10 13.89 1.16
CA ILE A 406 -27.72 13.89 1.70
C ILE A 406 -26.87 14.94 0.96
N MET A 407 -27.07 15.10 -0.35
CA MET A 407 -26.37 16.11 -1.15
C MET A 407 -26.68 17.56 -0.72
N LYS A 408 -27.76 17.79 0.04
CA LYS A 408 -28.17 19.12 0.51
C LYS A 408 -27.55 19.49 1.86
N LEU A 409 -26.95 18.54 2.58
CA LEU A 409 -26.28 18.78 3.85
C LEU A 409 -24.94 19.49 3.64
N LYS A 410 -24.96 20.82 3.61
CA LYS A 410 -23.76 21.63 3.34
C LYS A 410 -22.85 21.71 4.56
N THR A 411 -23.43 21.80 5.74
CA THR A 411 -22.73 21.92 7.02
C THR A 411 -22.09 20.59 7.40
N VAL A 412 -22.79 19.46 7.21
CA VAL A 412 -22.20 18.13 7.45
C VAL A 412 -21.07 17.81 6.46
N ARG A 413 -21.11 18.37 5.25
CA ARG A 413 -20.14 18.10 4.18
C ARG A 413 -18.87 18.93 4.25
N ASN A 414 -18.98 20.20 4.63
CA ASN A 414 -17.89 21.17 4.67
C ASN A 414 -17.17 21.13 6.01
#